data_AF-A0A433QVE5-F1
#
_entry.id   AF-A0A433QVE5-F1
#
_cell.length_a   1.000
_cell.length_b   1.000
_cell.length_c   1.000
_cell.angle_alpha   90.00
_cell.angle_beta   90.00
_cell.angle_gamma   90.00
#
_symmetry.space_group_name_H-M   'P 1'
#
loop_
_entity.id
_entity.type
_entity.pdbx_description
1 polymer ?
#
loop_
_entity_poly.entity_id
_entity_poly.type
_entity_poly.pdbx_seq_one_letter_code
_entity_poly.pdbx_strand_id
1 'polypeptide(L)'
;MAPPTIKQIIYRTFTRNHSLTLKVDAVRYLEDLVEEGETPPDQVEGVLEKIVTAYRKQDVDAAVIVDRATLEKAVNSLSVIHAPIDTPFARNLENGDTDAMEEDVDAVTAEQQLDVTRHFHVIDAFSMPKWRYTYDQKSFVRVTEDPKLLASAAAKGDVHRARFDMLRQRILRNENFCPPAFQTTDRDSYLKVGLSPAIRII
;
A
#
# COMPACT_ATOMS: atom_id res chain seq x y z
N MET A 1 -11.10 -41.96 6.28
CA MET A 1 -12.12 -40.91 6.37
C MET A 1 -11.62 -39.76 5.51
N ALA A 2 -12.30 -39.42 4.41
CA ALA A 2 -11.82 -38.39 3.48
C ALA A 2 -11.86 -37.01 4.18
N PRO A 3 -10.88 -36.11 3.93
CA PRO A 3 -10.89 -34.78 4.52
C PRO A 3 -12.15 -34.02 4.09
N PRO A 4 -12.75 -33.20 4.98
CA PRO A 4 -13.91 -32.40 4.64
C PRO A 4 -13.56 -31.46 3.49
N THR A 5 -14.37 -31.49 2.44
CA THR A 5 -14.20 -30.59 1.29
C THR A 5 -14.48 -29.15 1.71
N ILE A 6 -13.77 -28.17 1.15
CA ILE A 6 -13.93 -26.72 1.45
C ILE A 6 -15.41 -26.30 1.37
N LYS A 7 -16.14 -26.82 0.39
CA LYS A 7 -17.59 -26.62 0.23
C LYS A 7 -18.37 -26.99 1.48
N GLN A 8 -18.08 -28.14 2.09
CA GLN A 8 -18.77 -28.60 3.31
C GLN A 8 -18.51 -27.67 4.49
N ILE A 9 -17.31 -27.10 4.59
CA ILE A 9 -16.95 -26.13 5.63
C ILE A 9 -17.74 -24.83 5.41
N ILE A 10 -17.79 -24.32 4.18
CA ILE A 10 -18.58 -23.12 3.82
C ILE A 10 -20.07 -23.31 4.16
N TYR A 11 -20.67 -24.43 3.75
CA TYR A 11 -22.07 -24.70 4.08
C TYR A 11 -22.29 -24.85 5.59
N ARG A 12 -21.38 -25.51 6.32
CA ARG A 12 -21.47 -25.63 7.78
C ARG A 12 -21.47 -24.25 8.45
N THR A 13 -20.51 -23.40 8.15
CA THR A 13 -20.39 -22.08 8.78
C THR A 13 -21.56 -21.16 8.41
N PHE A 14 -21.85 -20.99 7.13
CA PHE A 14 -22.88 -20.02 6.72
C PHE A 14 -24.31 -20.51 6.93
N THR A 15 -24.63 -21.74 6.54
CA THR A 15 -26.03 -22.23 6.60
C THR A 15 -26.39 -22.84 7.96
N ARG A 16 -25.49 -23.60 8.61
CA ARG A 16 -25.81 -24.25 9.89
C ARG A 16 -25.57 -23.33 11.07
N ASN A 17 -24.43 -22.64 11.11
CA ASN A 17 -24.10 -21.81 12.28
C ASN A 17 -24.80 -20.45 12.21
N HIS A 18 -24.86 -19.84 11.02
CA HIS A 18 -25.34 -18.46 10.88
C HIS A 18 -26.69 -18.30 10.17
N SER A 19 -27.32 -19.41 9.73
CA SER A 19 -28.63 -19.42 9.05
C SER A 19 -28.72 -18.49 7.82
N LEU A 20 -27.60 -18.33 7.10
CA LEU A 20 -27.51 -17.57 5.86
C LEU A 20 -27.64 -18.50 4.66
N THR A 21 -28.37 -18.07 3.64
CA THR A 21 -28.55 -18.79 2.37
C THR A 21 -27.62 -18.17 1.32
N LEU A 22 -26.62 -18.91 0.86
CA LEU A 22 -25.71 -18.42 -0.18
C LEU A 22 -26.24 -18.74 -1.57
N LYS A 23 -26.18 -17.75 -2.46
CA LYS A 23 -26.30 -18.00 -3.91
C LYS A 23 -25.08 -18.76 -4.41
N VAL A 24 -25.26 -19.51 -5.51
CA VAL A 24 -24.20 -20.30 -6.16
C VAL A 24 -22.96 -19.43 -6.47
N ASP A 25 -23.16 -18.21 -6.93
CA ASP A 25 -22.07 -17.28 -7.26
C ASP A 25 -21.27 -16.83 -6.03
N ALA A 26 -21.92 -16.70 -4.87
CA ALA A 26 -21.26 -16.35 -3.61
C ALA A 26 -20.42 -17.51 -3.07
N VAL A 27 -20.89 -18.75 -3.24
CA VAL A 27 -20.12 -19.96 -2.86
C VAL A 27 -18.87 -20.08 -3.73
N ARG A 28 -18.99 -19.87 -5.05
CA ARG A 28 -17.83 -19.92 -5.97
C ARG A 28 -16.79 -18.85 -5.61
N TYR A 29 -17.23 -17.64 -5.29
CA TYR A 29 -16.33 -16.58 -4.85
C TYR A 29 -15.58 -16.93 -3.56
N LEU A 30 -16.22 -17.60 -2.60
CA LEU A 30 -15.54 -18.05 -1.38
C LEU A 30 -14.55 -19.20 -1.64
N GLU A 31 -14.86 -20.09 -2.57
CA GLU A 31 -13.93 -21.14 -3.01
C GLU A 31 -12.69 -20.51 -3.65
N ASP A 32 -12.87 -19.60 -4.60
CA ASP A 32 -11.78 -18.88 -5.27
C ASP A 32 -10.92 -18.10 -4.24
N LEU A 33 -11.56 -17.45 -3.25
CA LEU A 33 -10.86 -16.69 -2.21
C LEU A 33 -10.00 -17.58 -1.29
N VAL A 34 -10.48 -18.77 -0.96
CA VAL A 34 -9.73 -19.73 -0.12
C VAL A 34 -8.59 -20.37 -0.91
N GLU A 35 -8.78 -20.57 -2.22
CA GLU A 35 -7.72 -21.08 -3.12
C GLU A 35 -6.64 -20.02 -3.38
N GLU A 36 -7.01 -18.76 -3.60
CA GLU A 36 -6.06 -17.65 -3.79
C GLU A 36 -5.31 -17.29 -2.51
N GLY A 37 -5.96 -17.41 -1.35
CA GLY A 37 -5.38 -17.09 -0.05
C GLY A 37 -4.49 -18.18 0.57
N GLU A 38 -4.24 -19.30 -0.13
CA GLU A 38 -3.44 -20.45 0.32
C GLU A 38 -3.69 -20.87 1.79
N THR A 39 -4.94 -20.71 2.24
CA THR A 39 -5.26 -20.77 3.66
C THR A 39 -5.28 -22.22 4.13
N PRO A 40 -4.54 -22.59 5.20
CA PRO A 40 -4.53 -23.96 5.69
C PRO A 40 -5.95 -24.38 6.13
N PRO A 41 -6.34 -25.66 5.93
CA PRO A 41 -7.72 -26.13 6.14
C PRO A 41 -8.21 -25.97 7.58
N ASP A 42 -7.29 -25.85 8.54
CA ASP A 42 -7.58 -25.62 9.96
C ASP A 42 -8.02 -24.17 10.25
N GLN A 43 -7.59 -23.20 9.44
CA GLN A 43 -7.89 -21.77 9.63
C GLN A 43 -9.06 -21.28 8.77
N VAL A 44 -9.50 -22.05 7.78
CA VAL A 44 -10.60 -21.69 6.86
C VAL A 44 -11.88 -21.37 7.63
N GLU A 45 -12.22 -22.15 8.65
CA GLU A 45 -13.42 -21.93 9.46
C GLU A 45 -13.39 -20.56 10.17
N GLY A 46 -12.26 -20.21 10.79
CA GLY A 46 -12.09 -18.91 11.47
C GLY A 46 -12.10 -17.71 10.51
N VAL A 47 -11.60 -17.87 9.29
CA VAL A 47 -11.70 -16.81 8.25
C VAL A 47 -13.16 -16.61 7.82
N LEU A 48 -13.89 -17.71 7.59
CA LEU A 48 -15.30 -17.65 7.21
C LEU A 48 -16.16 -17.03 8.32
N GLU A 49 -15.89 -17.32 9.60
CA GLU A 49 -16.59 -16.69 10.74
C GLU A 49 -16.34 -15.18 10.82
N LYS A 50 -15.11 -14.72 10.56
CA LYS A 50 -14.79 -13.29 10.48
C LYS A 50 -15.56 -12.60 9.34
N ILE A 51 -15.64 -13.24 8.18
CA ILE A 51 -16.40 -12.72 7.03
C ILE A 51 -17.90 -12.62 7.37
N VAL A 52 -18.47 -13.62 8.05
CA VAL A 52 -19.88 -13.57 8.48
C VAL A 52 -20.12 -12.45 9.49
N THR A 53 -19.19 -12.28 10.44
CA THR A 53 -19.27 -11.22 11.45
C THR A 53 -19.23 -9.83 10.79
N ALA A 54 -18.36 -9.66 9.77
CA ALA A 54 -18.31 -8.43 8.98
C ALA A 54 -19.59 -8.20 8.17
N TYR A 55 -20.16 -9.24 7.56
CA TYR A 55 -21.40 -9.16 6.81
C TYR A 55 -22.57 -8.66 7.68
N ARG A 56 -22.74 -9.23 8.88
CA ARG A 56 -23.77 -8.79 9.84
C ARG A 56 -23.55 -7.38 10.36
N LYS A 57 -22.30 -6.92 10.42
CA LYS A 57 -21.96 -5.55 10.84
C LYS A 57 -22.26 -4.52 9.76
N GLN A 58 -22.14 -4.92 8.49
CA GLN A 58 -22.34 -4.02 7.35
C GLN A 58 -23.82 -3.87 6.96
N ASP A 59 -24.64 -4.88 7.24
CA ASP A 59 -26.07 -4.87 6.92
C ASP A 59 -26.91 -5.12 8.18
N VAL A 60 -27.59 -4.08 8.66
CA VAL A 60 -28.47 -4.14 9.84
C VAL A 60 -29.71 -5.00 9.55
N ASP A 61 -30.15 -5.03 8.29
CA ASP A 61 -31.18 -5.93 7.77
C ASP A 61 -30.51 -7.02 6.94
N ALA A 62 -29.73 -7.87 7.59
CA ALA A 62 -29.08 -9.01 6.97
C ALA A 62 -30.12 -9.87 6.22
N ALA A 63 -30.24 -9.63 4.91
CA ALA A 63 -31.09 -10.44 4.06
C ALA A 63 -30.58 -11.89 4.20
N VAL A 64 -31.52 -12.80 4.46
CA VAL A 64 -31.23 -14.24 4.61
C VAL A 64 -30.56 -14.81 3.36
N ILE A 65 -30.59 -14.09 2.22
CA ILE A 65 -29.95 -14.45 0.96
C ILE A 65 -28.70 -13.57 0.73
N VAL A 66 -27.53 -14.22 0.62
CA VAL A 66 -26.24 -13.56 0.41
C VAL A 66 -25.86 -13.60 -1.07
N ASP A 67 -25.64 -12.41 -1.64
CA ASP A 67 -25.20 -12.19 -3.01
C ASP A 67 -23.68 -11.97 -3.08
N ARG A 68 -23.08 -12.26 -4.24
CA ARG A 68 -21.63 -12.05 -4.46
C ARG A 68 -21.22 -10.60 -4.18
N ALA A 69 -22.00 -9.63 -4.65
CA ALA A 69 -21.64 -8.21 -4.57
C ALA A 69 -21.65 -7.66 -3.13
N THR A 70 -22.54 -8.15 -2.26
CA THR A 70 -22.55 -7.75 -0.84
C THR A 70 -21.44 -8.45 -0.06
N LEU A 71 -21.14 -9.71 -0.39
CA LEU A 71 -20.04 -10.45 0.21
C LEU A 71 -18.68 -9.84 -0.16
N GLU A 72 -18.49 -9.41 -1.41
CA GLU A 72 -17.28 -8.72 -1.86
C GLU A 72 -17.04 -7.40 -1.10
N LYS A 73 -18.11 -6.63 -0.84
CA LYS A 73 -18.02 -5.43 0.01
C LYS A 73 -17.61 -5.75 1.44
N ALA A 74 -18.13 -6.84 2.01
CA ALA A 74 -17.79 -7.29 3.36
C ALA A 74 -16.33 -7.77 3.42
N VAL A 75 -15.89 -8.57 2.45
CA VAL A 75 -14.50 -9.06 2.35
C VAL A 75 -13.53 -7.90 2.14
N ASN A 76 -13.84 -6.94 1.27
CA ASN A 76 -13.00 -5.76 1.05
C ASN A 76 -12.88 -4.88 2.30
N SER A 77 -13.94 -4.78 3.10
CA SER A 77 -13.85 -4.11 4.40
C SER A 77 -12.93 -4.84 5.39
N LEU A 78 -12.79 -6.16 5.25
CA LEU A 78 -11.98 -7.02 6.12
C LEU A 78 -10.53 -7.17 5.64
N SER A 79 -10.29 -7.18 4.32
CA SER A 79 -8.94 -7.24 3.74
C SER A 79 -8.12 -5.98 4.03
N VAL A 80 -8.79 -4.83 4.17
CA VAL A 80 -8.18 -3.58 4.67
C VAL A 80 -7.73 -3.71 6.15
N ILE A 81 -8.27 -4.70 6.88
CA ILE A 81 -8.05 -4.88 8.33
C ILE A 81 -6.97 -5.96 8.64
N HIS A 82 -6.57 -6.80 7.67
CA HIS A 82 -5.79 -8.01 7.98
C HIS A 82 -4.50 -8.21 7.18
N ALA A 83 -3.77 -7.16 6.79
CA ALA A 83 -2.33 -7.31 6.64
C ALA A 83 -1.71 -7.08 8.02
N PRO A 84 -1.21 -8.12 8.73
CA PRO A 84 -0.29 -7.89 9.84
C PRO A 84 0.98 -7.34 9.20
N ILE A 85 1.07 -6.02 9.10
CA ILE A 85 2.35 -5.40 8.84
C ILE A 85 3.01 -5.35 10.21
N ASP A 86 4.03 -6.18 10.40
CA ASP A 86 4.93 -6.15 11.55
C ASP A 86 5.61 -4.77 11.57
N THR A 87 4.90 -3.77 12.10
CA THR A 87 5.51 -2.50 12.39
C THR A 87 6.30 -2.66 13.68
N PRO A 88 7.54 -2.16 13.75
CA PRO A 88 8.40 -2.30 14.95
C PRO A 88 7.84 -1.58 16.19
N PHE A 89 6.70 -0.90 16.07
CA PHE A 89 5.99 -0.20 17.13
C PHE A 89 4.71 -0.91 17.59
N ALA A 90 4.32 -2.02 16.95
CA ALA A 90 3.26 -2.87 17.47
C ALA A 90 3.75 -3.46 18.80
N ARG A 91 3.40 -2.82 19.92
CA ARG A 91 3.64 -3.36 21.25
C ARG A 91 2.99 -4.73 21.30
N ASN A 92 3.80 -5.75 21.50
CA ASN A 92 3.35 -7.11 21.77
C ASN A 92 2.51 -7.06 23.06
N LEU A 93 1.19 -7.07 22.92
CA LEU A 93 0.23 -7.07 24.03
C LEU A 93 0.18 -8.42 24.77
N GLU A 94 0.99 -9.41 24.36
CA GLU A 94 1.01 -10.75 24.97
C GLU A 94 1.86 -10.90 26.23
N ASN A 95 2.77 -9.96 26.54
CA ASN A 95 3.58 -10.02 27.75
C ASN A 95 3.11 -8.96 28.75
N GLY A 96 2.21 -9.39 29.64
CA GLY A 96 1.62 -8.58 30.70
C GLY A 96 2.60 -8.20 31.80
N ASP A 97 3.36 -7.12 31.59
CA ASP A 97 3.85 -6.26 32.67
C ASP A 97 3.10 -4.93 32.61
N THR A 98 1.90 -4.92 33.16
CA THR A 98 1.12 -3.71 33.43
C THR A 98 1.60 -3.11 34.75
N ASP A 99 2.56 -2.19 34.70
CA ASP A 99 2.67 -1.17 35.75
C ASP A 99 1.65 -0.09 35.41
N ALA A 100 0.45 -0.26 35.97
CA ALA A 100 -0.73 0.54 35.65
C ALA A 100 -0.60 1.94 36.23
N MET A 101 -0.32 2.92 35.36
CA MET A 101 -0.83 4.27 35.58
C MET A 101 -2.18 4.37 34.90
N GLU A 102 -3.23 4.45 35.71
CA GLU A 102 -4.59 4.75 35.29
C GLU A 102 -4.64 6.22 34.81
N GLU A 103 -4.46 6.46 33.52
CA GLU A 103 -4.91 7.71 32.91
C GLU A 103 -6.37 7.54 32.49
N ASP A 104 -7.22 8.22 33.26
CA ASP A 104 -8.63 8.49 33.03
C ASP A 104 -8.76 9.29 31.72
N VAL A 105 -8.82 8.60 30.58
CA VAL A 105 -9.08 9.23 29.28
C VAL A 105 -10.54 9.05 28.89
N ASP A 106 -11.23 10.18 28.97
CA ASP A 106 -12.61 10.44 28.60
C ASP A 106 -13.12 9.60 27.41
N ALA A 107 -14.34 9.11 27.57
CA ALA A 107 -15.13 8.43 26.56
C ALA A 107 -15.42 9.35 25.35
N VAL A 108 -14.45 9.48 24.45
CA VAL A 108 -14.66 10.05 23.14
C VAL A 108 -15.45 9.03 22.31
N THR A 109 -16.59 9.50 21.82
CA THR A 109 -17.57 8.82 20.98
C THR A 109 -16.94 7.86 19.97
N ALA A 110 -17.48 6.64 19.89
CA ALA A 110 -17.05 5.52 19.05
C ALA A 110 -17.25 5.74 17.53
N GLU A 111 -16.97 6.94 17.05
CA GLU A 111 -16.89 7.28 15.64
C GLU A 111 -15.48 6.95 15.18
N GLN A 112 -15.30 5.71 14.70
CA GLN A 112 -14.13 5.22 13.97
C GLN A 112 -12.81 5.79 14.51
N GLN A 113 -12.39 5.33 15.69
CA GLN A 113 -11.02 5.55 16.16
C GLN A 113 -10.07 5.01 15.10
N LEU A 114 -9.56 5.92 14.27
CA LEU A 114 -8.75 5.61 13.11
C LEU A 114 -7.45 5.06 13.65
N ASP A 115 -7.20 3.78 13.40
CA ASP A 115 -6.01 3.11 13.92
C ASP A 115 -4.77 3.72 13.24
N VAL A 116 -4.14 4.67 13.94
CA VAL A 116 -2.99 5.44 13.46
C VAL A 116 -1.84 4.51 13.09
N THR A 117 -1.70 3.38 13.80
CA THR A 117 -0.64 2.39 13.54
C THR A 117 -0.75 1.74 12.16
N ARG A 118 -1.94 1.72 11.57
CA ARG A 118 -2.20 1.19 10.22
C ARG A 118 -1.95 2.20 9.11
N HIS A 119 -1.96 3.49 9.42
CA HIS A 119 -1.87 4.58 8.44
C HIS A 119 -0.54 5.31 8.46
N PHE A 120 0.23 5.16 9.54
CA PHE A 120 1.54 5.75 9.69
C PHE A 120 2.63 4.70 9.48
N HIS A 121 3.43 4.88 8.43
CA HIS A 121 4.54 3.99 8.10
C HIS A 121 5.86 4.74 8.16
N VAL A 122 6.84 4.14 8.82
CA VAL A 122 8.23 4.59 8.78
C VAL A 122 8.96 3.70 7.78
N ILE A 123 9.46 4.31 6.70
CA ILE A 123 10.24 3.60 5.67
C ILE A 123 11.72 3.69 6.05
N ASP A 124 12.34 2.55 6.29
CA ASP A 124 13.78 2.46 6.50
C ASP A 124 14.57 2.80 5.22
N ALA A 125 15.73 3.43 5.37
CA ALA A 125 16.60 3.78 4.27
C ALA A 125 17.12 2.53 3.52
N PHE A 126 17.31 1.41 4.22
CA PHE A 126 17.75 0.14 3.62
C PHE A 126 16.59 -0.70 3.07
N SER A 127 15.33 -0.41 3.42
CA SER A 127 14.17 -1.05 2.76
C SER A 127 13.79 -0.35 1.45
N MET A 128 14.25 0.89 1.26
CA MET A 128 13.95 1.66 0.07
C MET A 128 14.66 1.10 -1.18
N PRO A 129 13.92 0.80 -2.27
CA PRO A 129 14.54 0.31 -3.49
C PRO A 129 15.37 1.41 -4.15
N LYS A 130 16.57 1.06 -4.60
CA LYS A 130 17.46 1.99 -5.30
C LYS A 130 17.08 2.09 -6.78
N TRP A 131 16.89 3.32 -7.26
CA TRP A 131 16.60 3.63 -8.65
C TRP A 131 17.74 4.43 -9.29
N ARG A 132 18.08 4.07 -10.53
CA ARG A 132 19.10 4.79 -11.32
C ARG A 132 18.43 5.36 -12.56
N TYR A 133 18.58 6.66 -12.78
CA TYR A 133 18.13 7.31 -14.00
C TYR A 133 19.14 7.08 -15.12
N THR A 134 18.66 6.67 -16.30
CA THR A 134 19.46 6.58 -17.51
C THR A 134 18.95 7.60 -18.51
N TYR A 135 19.83 8.53 -18.91
CA TYR A 135 19.45 9.62 -19.81
C TYR A 135 18.98 9.12 -21.19
N ASP A 136 19.61 8.06 -21.71
CA ASP A 136 19.32 7.52 -23.05
C ASP A 136 17.88 7.00 -23.16
N GLN A 137 17.41 6.29 -22.13
CA GLN A 137 16.05 5.76 -22.06
C GLN A 137 15.05 6.74 -21.44
N LYS A 138 15.54 7.86 -20.90
CA LYS A 138 14.77 8.84 -20.12
C LYS A 138 13.88 8.22 -19.04
N SER A 139 14.33 7.10 -18.46
CA SER A 139 13.57 6.29 -17.52
C SER A 139 14.43 5.91 -16.31
N PHE A 140 13.75 5.48 -15.25
CA PHE A 140 14.38 4.93 -14.05
C PHE A 140 14.45 3.41 -14.15
N VAL A 141 15.63 2.87 -13.90
CA VAL A 141 15.87 1.43 -13.82
C VAL A 141 16.11 1.06 -12.36
N ARG A 142 15.41 0.02 -11.89
CA ARG A 142 15.62 -0.52 -10.55
C ARG A 142 16.99 -1.18 -10.48
N VAL A 143 17.77 -0.83 -9.46
CA VAL A 143 19.04 -1.48 -9.17
C VAL A 143 18.75 -2.74 -8.38
N THR A 144 19.28 -3.87 -8.84
CA THR A 144 19.09 -5.19 -8.21
C THR A 144 20.10 -5.47 -7.09
N GLU A 145 21.05 -4.56 -6.86
CA GLU A 145 22.02 -4.68 -5.77
C GLU A 145 21.35 -4.36 -4.44
N ASP A 146 21.56 -5.24 -3.47
CA ASP A 146 21.12 -5.02 -2.10
C ASP A 146 21.85 -3.81 -1.48
N PRO A 147 21.17 -3.06 -0.62
CA PRO A 147 21.76 -1.90 0.02
C PRO A 147 22.82 -2.35 1.04
N LYS A 148 23.99 -1.71 0.98
CA LYS A 148 25.17 -2.04 1.79
C LYS A 148 25.56 -0.83 2.62
N LEU A 149 25.95 -1.08 3.88
CA LEU A 149 26.46 -0.03 4.77
C LEU A 149 27.77 0.58 4.23
N LEU A 150 28.62 -0.27 3.66
CA LEU A 150 29.89 0.15 3.07
C LEU A 150 29.79 0.14 1.54
N ALA A 151 30.09 1.29 0.94
CA ALA A 151 30.04 1.48 -0.49
C ALA A 151 31.34 1.00 -1.17
N SER A 152 31.25 0.59 -2.44
CA SER A 152 32.43 0.32 -3.26
C SER A 152 33.14 1.63 -3.63
N ALA A 153 34.42 1.56 -3.98
CA ALA A 153 35.19 2.74 -4.41
C ALA A 153 34.55 3.47 -5.61
N ALA A 154 33.87 2.75 -6.49
CA ALA A 154 33.17 3.31 -7.65
C ALA A 154 31.89 4.10 -7.29
N ALA A 155 31.26 3.78 -6.15
CA ALA A 155 29.96 4.33 -5.78
C ALA A 155 29.96 5.86 -5.69
N LYS A 156 31.07 6.46 -5.23
CA LYS A 156 31.20 7.93 -5.17
C LYS A 156 31.13 8.56 -6.57
N GLY A 157 31.81 7.97 -7.55
CA GLY A 157 31.75 8.42 -8.94
C GLY A 157 30.34 8.30 -9.51
N ASP A 158 29.66 7.19 -9.22
CA ASP A 158 28.32 6.93 -9.72
C ASP A 158 27.27 7.88 -9.15
N VAL A 159 27.42 8.34 -7.90
CA VAL A 159 26.57 9.39 -7.32
C VAL A 159 26.66 10.68 -8.13
N HIS A 160 27.88 11.10 -8.49
CA HIS A 160 28.07 12.31 -9.28
C HIS A 160 27.51 12.17 -10.70
N ARG A 161 27.68 11.00 -11.33
CA ARG A 161 27.10 10.69 -12.65
C ARG A 161 25.57 10.72 -12.61
N ALA A 162 24.95 10.04 -11.66
CA ALA A 162 23.51 10.03 -11.50
C ALA A 162 22.94 11.44 -11.27
N ARG A 163 23.63 12.25 -10.46
CA ARG A 163 23.25 13.66 -10.25
C ARG A 163 23.36 14.47 -11.54
N PHE A 164 24.43 14.27 -12.32
CA PHE A 164 24.60 14.93 -13.60
C PHE A 164 23.48 14.56 -14.58
N ASP A 165 23.14 13.29 -14.73
CA ASP A 165 22.10 12.84 -15.66
C ASP A 165 20.71 13.41 -15.30
N MET A 166 20.40 13.49 -14.01
CA MET A 166 19.18 14.11 -13.51
C MET A 166 19.14 15.61 -13.79
N LEU A 167 20.25 16.33 -13.54
CA LEU A 167 20.35 17.75 -13.84
C LEU A 167 20.27 18.01 -15.35
N ARG A 168 20.96 17.20 -16.16
CA ARG A 168 20.92 17.24 -17.62
C ARG A 168 19.48 17.06 -18.13
N GLN A 169 18.73 16.10 -17.60
CA GLN A 169 17.32 15.93 -17.96
C GLN A 169 16.48 17.16 -17.60
N ARG A 170 16.66 17.74 -16.41
CA ARG A 170 15.91 18.93 -15.98
C ARG A 170 16.22 20.16 -16.82
N ILE A 171 17.51 20.40 -17.12
CA ILE A 171 17.95 21.54 -17.92
C ILE A 171 17.42 21.43 -19.36
N LEU A 172 17.50 20.25 -19.97
CA LEU A 172 17.03 20.04 -21.36
C LEU A 172 15.49 19.95 -21.50
N ARG A 173 14.74 20.08 -20.40
CA ARG A 173 13.29 20.32 -20.45
C ARG A 173 12.95 21.80 -20.41
N ASN A 174 13.92 22.65 -20.08
CA ASN A 174 13.74 24.08 -20.09
C ASN A 174 13.99 24.60 -21.51
N GLU A 175 13.01 25.29 -22.06
CA GLU A 175 13.03 25.85 -23.41
C GLU A 175 14.18 26.84 -23.62
N ASN A 176 14.62 27.54 -22.57
CA ASN A 176 15.77 28.45 -22.63
C ASN A 176 17.10 27.73 -22.90
N PHE A 177 17.14 26.41 -22.70
CA PHE A 177 18.31 25.58 -22.93
C PHE A 177 18.11 24.58 -24.08
N CYS A 178 16.96 24.66 -24.78
CA CYS A 178 16.70 23.92 -26.01
C CYS A 178 16.76 24.88 -27.19
N PRO A 179 17.76 24.79 -28.08
CA PRO A 179 17.75 25.60 -29.29
C PRO A 179 16.47 25.26 -30.10
N PRO A 180 15.78 26.28 -30.66
CA PRO A 180 14.52 26.07 -31.36
C PRO A 180 14.72 25.10 -32.52
N ALA A 181 13.78 24.17 -32.70
CA ALA A 181 13.82 23.14 -33.74
C ALA A 181 13.83 23.72 -35.17
N PHE A 182 13.38 24.97 -35.31
CA PHE A 182 13.41 25.74 -36.56
C PHE A 182 14.14 27.06 -36.33
N GLN A 183 14.95 27.47 -37.29
CA GLN A 183 15.61 28.78 -37.27
C GLN A 183 14.55 29.87 -37.44
N THR A 184 14.02 30.39 -36.34
CA THR A 184 13.27 31.64 -36.33
C THR A 184 14.26 32.78 -36.14
N THR A 185 13.96 33.96 -36.69
CA THR A 185 14.85 35.14 -36.68
C THR A 185 15.05 35.75 -35.29
N ASP A 186 14.48 35.16 -34.24
CA ASP A 186 14.51 35.66 -32.86
C ASP A 186 15.53 34.89 -31.99
N ARG A 187 16.74 34.68 -32.53
CA ARG A 187 17.84 33.99 -31.82
C ARG A 187 18.27 34.74 -30.54
N ASP A 188 18.00 36.04 -30.47
CA ASP A 188 18.43 36.93 -29.38
C ASP A 188 17.54 36.87 -28.13
N SER A 189 16.35 36.28 -28.21
CA SER A 189 15.43 36.16 -27.06
C SER A 189 15.77 34.97 -26.14
N TYR A 190 16.32 33.89 -26.68
CA TYR A 190 16.54 32.62 -25.96
C TYR A 190 17.78 32.57 -25.06
N LEU A 191 18.68 33.56 -25.10
CA LEU A 191 19.98 33.51 -24.40
C LEU A 191 20.17 34.60 -23.32
N LYS A 192 19.18 35.44 -23.05
CA LYS A 192 19.31 36.45 -21.99
C LYS A 192 19.07 35.85 -20.61
N VAL A 193 20.11 35.23 -20.05
CA VAL A 193 20.27 35.16 -18.58
C VAL A 193 20.75 36.54 -18.10
N GLY A 194 19.92 37.57 -18.31
CA GLY A 194 20.17 38.93 -17.85
C GLY A 194 19.60 39.10 -16.45
N LEU A 195 20.39 39.70 -15.54
CA LEU A 195 19.88 40.22 -14.27
C LEU A 195 18.65 41.08 -14.55
N SER A 196 17.51 40.69 -13.97
CA SER A 196 16.31 41.51 -14.00
C SER A 196 16.65 42.91 -13.46
N PRO A 197 16.31 44.00 -14.16
CA PRO A 197 16.64 45.37 -13.75
C PRO A 197 15.88 45.84 -12.50
N ALA A 198 15.17 44.96 -11.80
CA ALA A 198 14.32 45.29 -10.66
C ALA A 198 15.05 45.45 -9.31
N ILE A 199 16.38 45.40 -9.27
CA ILE A 199 17.14 45.71 -8.05
C ILE A 199 18.05 46.92 -8.32
N ARG A 200 17.45 48.12 -8.30
CA ARG A 200 18.17 49.34 -7.94
C ARG A 200 18.22 49.39 -6.42
N ILE A 201 19.37 49.04 -5.84
CA ILE A 201 19.70 49.46 -4.48
C ILE A 201 20.00 50.95 -4.56
N ILE A 202 19.23 51.73 -3.82
CA ILE A 202 19.50 53.14 -3.51
C ILE A 202 20.66 53.17 -2.51
#